data_AF-A0A935HKD6-F1
#
_entry.id   AF-A0A935HKD6-F1
#
_cell.length_a   1.000
_cell.length_b   1.000
_cell.length_c   1.000
_cell.angle_alpha   90.00
_cell.angle_beta   90.00
_cell.angle_gamma   90.00
#
_symmetry.space_group_name_H-M   'P 1'
#
loop_
_entity.id
_entity.type
_entity.pdbx_description
1 polymer ?
#
loop_
_entity_poly.entity_id
_entity_poly.type
_entity_poly.pdbx_seq_one_letter_code
_entity_poly.pdbx_strand_id
1 'polypeptide(L)'
;MATGHAKPDAFSSTLPALRAALDDADAAVAMNAAGALATMEVPETELAAARRRVLSSGVRGYVGFLAARGLIGIDPAPPLLPYMIDYYVDAVEAEERGGSDDNVKLAERALEYLVATKDRGLIEPLQRTLEVSPPATPFLLKQLHAFEPKPPAWTDSLLRYTESAYPSTRERAWDLIGDQRDAASLERWAPKAARLLADHNMRRIALSALSDAAGRSVHGLPELAALANDATADAADRVRAIEILADAADTSRHDSSARVHGVACKHWEQVCTPILKTHDVDDYFKACRNDASYIVSDDKQRAALIAGWLASNTYVDAKVVLLRSLESMWDSAAPAASTVRGQRMNADPRVVQAAEAALNRIEPAWRERDSRGASSPASAAIKQVAPGGVERPAGKGADGASLYAAMAKGDIAAVKRLVNSGNVQLPVRYPQMQGTPPLPIVVAVNYCGIPQAAAGLKAIIVYLRSIGADPDVTTLDGSQLLDTAKYRCTPEIMDALSH
;
A
#
# COMPACT_ATOMS: atom_id res chain seq x y z
N MET A 1 37.86 25.06 12.83
CA MET A 1 39.33 24.97 12.66
C MET A 1 39.57 24.46 11.25
N ALA A 2 40.07 25.33 10.38
CA ALA A 2 40.29 25.07 8.97
C ALA A 2 41.70 24.52 8.76
N THR A 3 41.83 23.38 8.10
CA THR A 3 43.09 22.91 7.53
C THR A 3 43.11 23.37 6.06
N GLY A 4 43.66 24.55 5.82
CA GLY A 4 43.96 25.04 4.48
C GLY A 4 45.03 24.17 3.83
N HIS A 5 44.67 23.50 2.74
CA HIS A 5 45.65 22.95 1.82
C HIS A 5 46.22 24.11 1.00
N ALA A 6 47.50 24.44 1.24
CA ALA A 6 48.21 25.42 0.43
C ALA A 6 48.27 24.93 -1.03
N LYS A 7 47.84 25.76 -1.98
CA LYS A 7 48.00 25.50 -3.42
C LYS A 7 49.52 25.41 -3.71
N PRO A 8 50.03 24.33 -4.35
CA PRO A 8 51.46 24.17 -4.58
C PRO A 8 52.07 25.33 -5.38
N ASP A 9 53.29 25.77 -5.04
CA ASP A 9 53.98 26.92 -5.65
C ASP A 9 54.05 26.87 -7.19
N ALA A 10 54.09 25.66 -7.78
CA ALA A 10 54.06 25.43 -9.22
C ALA A 10 52.80 25.98 -9.92
N PHE A 11 51.67 26.11 -9.21
CA PHE A 11 50.44 26.69 -9.73
C PHE A 11 50.49 28.22 -9.78
N SER A 12 51.25 28.86 -8.89
CA SER A 12 51.33 30.32 -8.85
C SER A 12 52.15 30.90 -10.02
N SER A 13 53.20 30.18 -10.46
CA SER A 13 54.09 30.63 -11.53
C SER A 13 53.51 30.52 -12.93
N THR A 14 52.52 29.66 -13.15
CA THR A 14 51.90 29.43 -14.47
C THR A 14 50.68 30.31 -14.74
N LEU A 15 50.08 30.86 -13.68
CA LEU A 15 48.87 31.66 -13.74
C LEU A 15 48.96 32.89 -14.69
N PRO A 16 50.06 33.66 -14.75
CA PRO A 16 50.19 34.75 -15.70
C PRO A 16 50.18 34.28 -17.17
N ALA A 17 50.87 33.18 -17.47
CA ALA A 17 50.94 32.63 -18.82
C ALA A 17 49.58 32.08 -19.28
N LEU A 18 48.87 31.39 -18.39
CA LEU A 18 47.51 30.91 -18.68
C LEU A 18 46.52 32.06 -18.88
N ARG A 19 46.63 33.15 -18.10
CA ARG A 19 45.81 34.35 -18.30
C ARG A 19 46.11 35.03 -19.63
N ALA A 20 47.37 35.09 -20.05
CA ALA A 20 47.71 35.62 -21.37
C ALA A 20 47.18 34.72 -22.51
N ALA A 21 47.26 33.40 -22.34
CA ALA A 21 46.76 32.42 -23.30
C ALA A 21 45.23 32.46 -23.46
N LEU A 22 44.49 33.05 -22.51
CA LEU A 22 43.06 33.33 -22.71
C LEU A 22 42.79 34.22 -23.91
N ASP A 23 43.76 35.02 -24.37
CA ASP A 23 43.67 35.92 -25.53
C ASP A 23 44.34 35.38 -26.79
N ASP A 24 44.76 34.11 -26.79
CA ASP A 24 45.33 33.47 -27.97
C ASP A 24 44.33 33.43 -29.14
N ALA A 25 44.87 33.54 -30.36
CA ALA A 25 44.08 33.48 -31.59
C ALA A 25 43.61 32.05 -31.89
N ASP A 26 44.33 31.04 -31.43
CA ASP A 26 43.91 29.64 -31.50
C ASP A 26 42.87 29.36 -30.39
N ALA A 27 41.65 29.05 -30.81
CA ALA A 27 40.54 28.76 -29.92
C ALA A 27 40.80 27.56 -28.99
N ALA A 28 41.56 26.55 -29.45
CA ALA A 28 41.91 25.39 -28.64
C ALA A 28 42.89 25.79 -27.51
N VAL A 29 43.87 26.65 -27.82
CA VAL A 29 44.80 27.20 -26.81
C VAL A 29 44.02 28.00 -25.77
N ALA A 30 43.15 28.91 -26.21
CA ALA A 30 42.32 29.72 -25.32
C ALA A 30 41.41 28.86 -24.41
N MET A 31 40.78 27.81 -24.94
CA MET A 31 39.87 26.95 -24.16
C MET A 31 40.60 26.00 -23.22
N ASN A 32 41.77 25.49 -23.60
CA ASN A 32 42.62 24.72 -22.69
C ASN A 32 43.15 25.60 -21.54
N ALA A 33 43.55 26.85 -21.84
CA ALA A 33 43.95 27.81 -20.83
C ALA A 33 42.79 28.13 -19.86
N ALA A 34 41.58 28.37 -20.39
CA ALA A 34 40.39 28.58 -19.57
C ALA A 34 40.07 27.36 -18.69
N GLY A 35 40.17 26.13 -19.20
CA GLY A 35 39.96 24.91 -18.43
C GLY A 35 40.99 24.72 -17.30
N ALA A 36 42.26 25.01 -17.58
CA ALA A 36 43.32 24.99 -16.58
C ALA A 36 43.07 26.03 -15.47
N LEU A 37 42.72 27.27 -15.84
CA LEU A 37 42.40 28.33 -14.87
C LEU A 37 41.16 27.99 -14.03
N ALA A 38 40.12 27.39 -14.61
CA ALA A 38 38.96 26.93 -13.86
C ALA A 38 39.33 25.83 -12.84
N THR A 39 40.21 24.90 -13.21
CA THR A 39 40.75 23.87 -12.30
C THR A 39 41.56 24.49 -11.15
N MET A 40 42.15 25.66 -11.39
CA MET A 40 42.84 26.47 -10.37
C MET A 40 41.89 27.35 -9.55
N GLU A 41 40.58 27.17 -9.70
CA GLU A 41 39.50 27.91 -9.03
C GLU A 41 39.44 29.40 -9.40
N VAL A 42 39.89 29.78 -10.61
CA VAL A 42 39.58 31.10 -11.16
C VAL A 42 38.08 31.17 -11.43
N PRO A 43 37.37 32.23 -10.98
CA PRO A 43 35.93 32.35 -11.18
C PRO A 43 35.52 32.25 -12.66
N GLU A 44 34.48 31.47 -12.95
CA GLU A 44 34.00 31.24 -14.33
C GLU A 44 33.57 32.56 -15.03
N THR A 45 33.15 33.56 -14.26
CA THR A 45 32.81 34.90 -14.76
C THR A 45 34.02 35.66 -15.32
N GLU A 46 35.23 35.42 -14.79
CA GLU A 46 36.48 35.99 -15.33
C GLU A 46 36.87 35.33 -16.66
N LEU A 47 36.47 34.07 -16.87
CA LEU A 47 36.79 33.29 -18.07
C LEU A 47 35.77 33.49 -19.21
N ALA A 48 34.61 34.08 -18.90
CA ALA A 48 33.48 34.19 -19.82
C ALA A 48 33.82 34.98 -21.10
N ALA A 49 34.61 36.05 -21.01
CA ALA A 49 34.95 36.88 -22.17
C ALA A 49 35.70 36.09 -23.26
N ALA A 50 36.67 35.26 -22.86
CA ALA A 50 37.42 34.40 -23.78
C ALA A 50 36.50 33.36 -24.44
N ARG A 51 35.61 32.74 -23.67
CA ARG A 51 34.63 31.75 -24.18
C ARG A 51 33.66 32.37 -25.18
N ARG A 52 33.10 33.54 -24.87
CA ARG A 52 32.21 34.28 -25.79
C ARG A 52 32.92 34.61 -27.10
N ARG A 53 34.19 35.01 -27.04
CA ARG A 53 35.01 35.28 -28.23
C ARG A 53 35.15 34.01 -29.09
N VAL A 54 35.49 32.87 -28.49
CA VAL A 54 35.58 31.58 -29.20
C VAL A 54 34.26 31.17 -29.83
N LEU A 55 33.12 31.37 -29.16
CA LEU A 55 31.81 31.07 -29.75
C LEU A 55 31.47 32.02 -30.90
N SER A 56 31.82 33.32 -30.77
CA SER A 56 31.55 34.33 -31.80
C SER A 56 32.32 34.10 -33.10
N SER A 57 33.44 33.37 -33.07
CA SER A 57 34.18 32.96 -34.27
C SER A 57 33.59 31.71 -34.94
N GLY A 58 32.49 31.16 -34.43
CA GLY A 58 31.78 30.04 -35.05
C GLY A 58 32.43 28.67 -34.85
N VAL A 59 33.34 28.52 -33.89
CA VAL A 59 34.04 27.25 -33.62
C VAL A 59 33.06 26.18 -33.12
N ARG A 60 33.14 24.98 -33.70
CA ARG A 60 32.28 23.81 -33.41
C ARG A 60 33.08 22.64 -32.82
N GLY A 61 32.41 21.51 -32.57
CA GLY A 61 33.01 20.31 -31.99
C GLY A 61 33.46 20.54 -30.55
N TYR A 62 34.48 19.81 -30.11
CA TYR A 62 34.95 19.81 -28.72
C TYR A 62 35.31 21.21 -28.18
N VAL A 63 35.97 22.05 -28.98
CA VAL A 63 36.38 23.40 -28.53
C VAL A 63 35.17 24.32 -28.35
N GLY A 64 34.21 24.28 -29.29
CA GLY A 64 32.95 25.00 -29.16
C GLY A 64 32.11 24.51 -27.96
N PHE A 65 32.09 23.20 -27.73
CA PHE A 65 31.47 22.58 -26.57
C PHE A 65 32.08 23.06 -25.25
N LEU A 66 33.41 23.07 -25.11
CA LEU A 66 34.09 23.56 -23.91
C LEU A 66 33.76 25.03 -23.62
N ALA A 67 33.77 25.87 -24.67
CA ALA A 67 33.40 27.28 -24.56
C ALA A 67 31.95 27.45 -24.08
N ALA A 68 30.99 26.77 -24.71
CA ALA A 68 29.58 26.84 -24.34
C ALA A 68 29.30 26.28 -22.94
N ARG A 69 29.93 25.16 -22.57
CA ARG A 69 29.80 24.54 -21.24
C ARG A 69 30.22 25.49 -20.13
N GLY A 70 31.31 26.22 -20.32
CA GLY A 70 31.79 27.18 -19.34
C GLY A 70 30.96 28.46 -19.24
N LEU A 71 29.95 28.64 -20.10
CA LEU A 71 29.04 29.80 -20.07
C LEU A 71 27.67 29.47 -19.46
N ILE A 72 27.43 28.22 -19.06
CA ILE A 72 26.19 27.83 -18.37
C ILE A 72 26.05 28.62 -17.08
N GLY A 73 24.88 29.23 -16.87
CA GLY A 73 24.60 30.06 -15.70
C GLY A 73 25.22 31.46 -15.76
N ILE A 74 25.96 31.78 -16.83
CA ILE A 74 26.50 33.12 -17.11
C ILE A 74 25.75 33.76 -18.28
N ASP A 75 25.62 33.03 -19.39
CA ASP A 75 24.92 33.47 -20.60
C ASP A 75 23.53 32.82 -20.71
N PRO A 76 22.61 33.41 -21.50
CA PRO A 76 21.32 32.77 -21.80
C PRO A 76 21.52 31.36 -22.36
N ALA A 77 20.68 30.43 -21.95
CA ALA A 77 20.83 29.03 -22.31
C ALA A 77 20.59 28.70 -23.80
N PRO A 78 19.58 29.27 -24.50
CA PRO A 78 19.25 28.86 -25.87
C PRO A 78 20.39 29.02 -26.88
N PRO A 79 21.19 30.11 -26.87
CA PRO A 79 22.36 30.22 -27.75
C PRO A 79 23.47 29.19 -27.49
N LEU A 80 23.55 28.62 -26.28
CA LEU A 80 24.58 27.64 -25.92
C LEU A 80 24.21 26.21 -26.38
N LEU A 81 22.91 25.92 -26.48
CA LEU A 81 22.39 24.59 -26.75
C LEU A 81 22.94 23.94 -28.03
N PRO A 82 23.05 24.63 -29.19
CA PRO A 82 23.56 24.00 -30.41
C PRO A 82 24.95 23.38 -30.23
N TYR A 83 25.86 24.04 -29.52
CA TYR A 83 27.22 23.53 -29.30
C TYR A 83 27.25 22.28 -28.41
N MET A 84 26.28 22.16 -27.49
CA MET A 84 26.16 20.99 -26.63
C MET A 84 25.53 19.81 -27.36
N ILE A 85 24.48 20.06 -28.15
CA ILE A 85 23.79 19.04 -28.92
C ILE A 85 24.70 18.47 -30.00
N ASP A 86 25.40 19.32 -30.75
CA ASP A 86 26.32 18.88 -31.80
C ASP A 86 27.37 17.91 -31.23
N TYR A 87 28.03 18.31 -30.13
CA TYR A 87 29.04 17.46 -29.48
C TYR A 87 28.45 16.19 -28.86
N TYR A 88 27.25 16.26 -28.27
CA TYR A 88 26.58 15.08 -27.72
C TYR A 88 26.26 14.05 -28.80
N VAL A 89 25.69 14.49 -29.92
CA VAL A 89 25.36 13.60 -31.05
C VAL A 89 26.63 12.97 -31.61
N ASP A 90 27.68 13.77 -31.85
CA ASP A 90 28.98 13.26 -32.31
C ASP A 90 29.57 12.22 -31.34
N ALA A 91 29.46 12.47 -30.02
CA ALA A 91 29.99 11.58 -29.00
C ALA A 91 29.22 10.25 -28.95
N VAL A 92 27.89 10.29 -29.04
CA VAL A 92 27.05 9.08 -29.08
C VAL A 92 27.32 8.28 -30.34
N GLU A 93 27.40 8.92 -31.51
CA GLU A 93 27.72 8.23 -32.77
C GLU A 93 29.15 7.66 -32.80
N ALA A 94 30.08 8.28 -32.08
CA ALA A 94 31.43 7.76 -31.90
C ALA A 94 31.43 6.54 -30.97
N GLU A 95 30.69 6.59 -29.86
CA GLU A 95 30.58 5.49 -28.89
C GLU A 95 29.97 4.22 -29.52
N GLU A 96 28.92 4.35 -30.34
CA GLU A 96 28.36 3.26 -31.14
C GLU A 96 29.39 2.59 -32.08
N ARG A 97 30.46 3.31 -32.43
CA ARG A 97 31.59 2.81 -33.26
C ARG A 97 32.80 2.36 -32.43
N GLY A 98 32.64 2.18 -31.12
CA GLY A 98 33.71 1.80 -30.18
C GLY A 98 34.50 2.98 -29.60
N GLY A 99 33.95 4.19 -29.69
CA GLY A 99 34.48 5.40 -29.05
C GLY A 99 34.33 5.36 -27.52
N SER A 100 34.95 6.34 -26.84
CA SER A 100 34.90 6.44 -25.38
C SER A 100 33.56 6.97 -24.87
N ASP A 101 32.98 6.26 -23.91
CA ASP A 101 31.76 6.64 -23.18
C ASP A 101 31.96 7.87 -22.27
N ASP A 102 33.21 8.21 -21.92
CA ASP A 102 33.54 9.42 -21.15
C ASP A 102 33.13 10.70 -21.87
N ASN A 103 33.22 10.73 -23.21
CA ASN A 103 32.78 11.87 -24.00
C ASN A 103 31.25 12.01 -23.97
N VAL A 104 30.52 10.89 -24.01
CA VAL A 104 29.05 10.87 -23.87
C VAL A 104 28.67 11.41 -22.50
N LYS A 105 29.24 10.85 -21.43
CA LYS A 105 29.01 11.29 -20.04
C LYS A 105 29.32 12.77 -19.83
N LEU A 106 30.39 13.26 -20.44
CA LEU A 106 30.79 14.67 -20.38
C LEU A 106 29.73 15.58 -21.02
N ALA A 107 29.24 15.21 -22.19
CA ALA A 107 28.23 15.94 -22.93
C ALA A 107 26.86 15.89 -22.22
N GLU A 108 26.46 14.71 -21.73
CA GLU A 108 25.22 14.53 -20.95
C GLU A 108 25.21 15.44 -19.73
N ARG A 109 26.30 15.46 -18.96
CA ARG A 109 26.39 16.30 -17.76
C ARG A 109 26.27 17.79 -18.09
N ALA A 110 26.86 18.24 -19.20
CA ALA A 110 26.74 19.62 -19.64
C ALA A 110 25.30 19.97 -20.06
N LEU A 111 24.63 19.09 -20.81
CA LEU A 111 23.23 19.25 -21.19
C LEU A 111 22.30 19.25 -19.96
N GLU A 112 22.54 18.38 -18.98
CA GLU A 112 21.80 18.36 -17.72
C GLU A 112 21.93 19.69 -16.97
N TYR A 113 23.15 20.26 -16.88
CA TYR A 113 23.34 21.59 -16.28
C TYR A 113 22.66 22.71 -17.07
N LEU A 114 22.67 22.63 -18.40
CA LEU A 114 21.97 23.61 -19.24
C LEU A 114 20.46 23.55 -19.03
N VAL A 115 19.87 22.35 -19.03
CA VAL A 115 18.44 22.12 -18.78
C VAL A 115 18.04 22.50 -17.35
N ALA A 116 18.95 22.36 -16.38
CA ALA A 116 18.73 22.78 -15.00
C ALA A 116 18.53 24.31 -14.85
N THR A 117 18.91 25.12 -15.84
CA THR A 117 18.57 26.57 -15.87
C THR A 117 17.06 26.82 -16.03
N LYS A 118 16.29 25.80 -16.44
CA LYS A 118 14.84 25.85 -16.68
C LYS A 118 14.40 26.88 -17.73
N ASP A 119 15.33 27.34 -18.59
CA ASP A 119 14.98 28.20 -19.72
C ASP A 119 14.11 27.44 -20.73
N ARG A 120 12.85 27.85 -20.86
CA ARG A 120 11.87 27.20 -21.73
C ARG A 120 12.18 27.39 -23.23
N GLY A 121 13.07 28.31 -23.59
CA GLY A 121 13.58 28.46 -24.96
C GLY A 121 14.39 27.26 -25.44
N LEU A 122 14.77 26.34 -24.54
CA LEU A 122 15.45 25.08 -24.86
C LEU A 122 14.52 24.00 -25.42
N ILE A 123 13.21 24.07 -25.15
CA ILE A 123 12.26 22.98 -25.43
C ILE A 123 12.14 22.69 -26.93
N GLU A 124 11.82 23.71 -27.74
CA GLU A 124 11.62 23.51 -29.19
C GLU A 124 12.89 23.03 -29.90
N PRO A 125 14.09 23.60 -29.65
CA PRO A 125 15.32 23.05 -30.22
C PRO A 125 15.59 21.60 -29.79
N LEU A 126 15.41 21.25 -28.52
CA LEU A 126 15.58 19.87 -28.04
C LEU A 126 14.59 18.90 -28.71
N GLN A 127 13.33 19.32 -28.89
CA GLN A 127 12.32 18.53 -29.60
C GLN A 127 12.71 18.26 -31.04
N ARG A 128 13.25 19.26 -31.75
CA ARG A 128 13.74 19.08 -33.13
C ARG A 128 14.89 18.08 -33.22
N THR A 129 15.76 18.02 -32.21
CA THR A 129 16.88 17.05 -32.20
C THR A 129 16.41 15.61 -32.09
N LEU A 130 15.25 15.34 -31.48
CA LEU A 130 14.72 13.97 -31.34
C LEU A 130 14.44 13.28 -32.69
N GLU A 131 14.28 14.04 -33.78
CA GLU A 131 14.00 13.51 -35.12
C GLU A 131 15.26 13.14 -35.90
N VAL A 132 16.43 13.62 -35.47
CA VAL A 132 17.65 13.61 -36.29
C VAL A 132 18.66 12.54 -35.84
N SER A 133 18.72 12.23 -34.54
CA SER A 133 19.68 11.25 -34.00
C SER A 133 19.01 10.22 -33.08
N PRO A 134 18.60 9.06 -33.62
CA PRO A 134 17.90 8.05 -32.84
C PRO A 134 18.65 7.51 -31.60
N PRO A 135 19.99 7.33 -31.62
CA PRO A 135 20.74 6.89 -30.43
C PRO A 135 20.75 7.92 -29.28
N ALA A 136 20.68 9.21 -29.61
CA ALA A 136 20.65 10.30 -28.63
C ALA A 136 19.25 10.50 -27.99
N THR A 137 18.20 10.02 -28.66
CA THR A 137 16.79 10.22 -28.26
C THR A 137 16.46 9.83 -26.81
N PRO A 138 16.92 8.72 -26.21
CA PRO A 138 16.56 8.34 -24.85
C PRO A 138 16.94 9.42 -23.83
N PHE A 139 18.17 9.91 -23.92
CA PHE A 139 18.65 10.97 -23.02
C PHE A 139 17.89 12.28 -23.25
N LEU A 140 17.67 12.67 -24.50
CA LEU A 140 16.96 13.90 -24.83
C LEU A 140 15.49 13.88 -24.36
N LEU A 141 14.81 12.73 -24.43
CA LEU A 141 13.46 12.57 -23.85
C LEU A 141 13.48 12.79 -22.32
N LYS A 142 14.49 12.27 -21.61
CA LYS A 142 14.69 12.52 -20.17
C LYS A 142 14.90 14.02 -19.90
N GLN A 143 15.68 14.70 -20.72
CA GLN A 143 15.92 16.15 -20.57
C GLN A 143 14.63 16.97 -20.79
N LEU A 144 13.84 16.63 -21.81
CA LEU A 144 12.54 17.28 -22.05
C LEU A 144 11.54 17.03 -20.93
N HIS A 145 11.57 15.84 -20.32
CA HIS A 145 10.74 15.52 -19.16
C HIS A 145 11.06 16.41 -17.94
N ALA A 146 12.27 16.94 -17.81
CA ALA A 146 12.69 17.74 -16.65
C ALA A 146 12.07 19.15 -16.58
N PHE A 147 11.34 19.58 -17.61
CA PHE A 147 10.67 20.88 -17.65
C PHE A 147 9.30 20.83 -16.96
N GLU A 148 8.98 21.89 -16.21
CA GLU A 148 7.65 22.13 -15.66
C GLU A 148 7.12 23.51 -16.08
N PRO A 149 5.88 23.62 -16.60
CA PRO A 149 5.03 22.52 -17.06
C PRO A 149 5.72 21.72 -18.19
N LYS A 150 5.30 20.45 -18.36
CA LYS A 150 5.77 19.57 -19.45
C LYS A 150 5.68 20.26 -20.83
N PRO A 151 6.49 19.82 -21.81
CA PRO A 151 6.39 20.31 -23.19
C PRO A 151 4.97 20.23 -23.75
N PRO A 152 4.57 21.12 -24.68
CA PRO A 152 3.28 20.99 -25.36
C PRO A 152 3.14 19.62 -26.05
N ALA A 153 1.95 19.02 -25.97
CA ALA A 153 1.66 17.69 -26.54
C ALA A 153 2.68 16.60 -26.11
N TRP A 154 3.11 16.64 -24.85
CA TRP A 154 4.14 15.73 -24.33
C TRP A 154 3.73 14.26 -24.42
N THR A 155 2.49 13.91 -24.06
CA THR A 155 1.97 12.55 -24.18
C THR A 155 2.01 12.04 -25.62
N ASP A 156 1.64 12.87 -26.61
CA ASP A 156 1.73 12.53 -28.05
C ASP A 156 3.17 12.29 -28.47
N SER A 157 4.07 13.14 -27.99
CA SER A 157 5.50 13.02 -28.27
C SER A 157 6.04 11.70 -27.75
N LEU A 158 5.74 11.33 -26.50
CA LEU A 158 6.12 10.05 -25.91
C LEU A 158 5.51 8.86 -26.67
N LEU A 159 4.21 8.93 -27.01
CA LEU A 159 3.52 7.89 -27.75
C LEU A 159 4.19 7.57 -29.09
N ARG A 160 4.75 8.56 -29.80
CA ARG A 160 5.52 8.31 -31.04
C ARG A 160 6.75 7.43 -30.80
N TYR A 161 7.42 7.59 -29.67
CA TYR A 161 8.65 6.86 -29.36
C TYR A 161 8.42 5.50 -28.67
N THR A 162 7.21 5.22 -28.18
CA THR A 162 6.84 3.89 -27.63
C THR A 162 6.88 2.74 -28.66
N GLU A 163 6.99 3.05 -29.95
CA GLU A 163 7.14 2.09 -31.06
C GLU A 163 8.50 2.20 -31.74
N SER A 164 9.46 2.91 -31.14
CA SER A 164 10.80 3.07 -31.73
C SER A 164 11.46 1.71 -31.97
N ALA A 165 12.16 1.59 -33.10
CA ALA A 165 13.00 0.43 -33.41
C ALA A 165 14.18 0.29 -32.43
N TYR A 166 14.62 1.40 -31.82
CA TYR A 166 15.68 1.44 -30.83
C TYR A 166 15.13 1.06 -29.44
N PRO A 167 15.56 -0.07 -28.86
CA PRO A 167 15.01 -0.57 -27.60
C PRO A 167 15.12 0.44 -26.44
N SER A 168 16.28 1.07 -26.27
CA SER A 168 16.53 2.07 -25.23
C SER A 168 15.60 3.29 -25.34
N THR A 169 15.31 3.75 -26.55
CA THR A 169 14.35 4.84 -26.82
C THR A 169 12.94 4.42 -26.48
N ARG A 170 12.57 3.19 -26.85
CA ARG A 170 11.25 2.62 -26.58
C ARG A 170 11.00 2.45 -25.08
N GLU A 171 11.95 1.86 -24.36
CA GLU A 171 11.91 1.70 -22.90
C GLU A 171 11.77 3.05 -22.21
N ARG A 172 12.65 4.01 -22.55
CA ARG A 172 12.58 5.36 -22.00
C ARG A 172 11.23 6.03 -22.25
N ALA A 173 10.67 5.88 -23.44
CA ALA A 173 9.37 6.48 -23.77
C ALA A 173 8.25 5.88 -22.90
N TRP A 174 8.28 4.57 -22.64
CA TRP A 174 7.32 3.91 -21.75
C TRP A 174 7.52 4.27 -20.28
N ASP A 175 8.75 4.40 -19.80
CA ASP A 175 9.01 4.87 -18.43
C ASP A 175 8.40 6.27 -18.22
N LEU A 176 8.70 7.20 -19.12
CA LEU A 176 8.25 8.59 -19.00
C LEU A 176 6.74 8.76 -19.24
N ILE A 177 6.09 7.83 -19.97
CA ILE A 177 4.65 7.89 -20.20
C ILE A 177 3.85 7.40 -18.99
N GLY A 178 4.41 6.49 -18.18
CA GLY A 178 3.83 6.09 -16.89
C GLY A 178 3.65 7.26 -15.92
N ASP A 179 4.51 8.28 -16.00
CA ASP A 179 4.38 9.52 -15.24
C ASP A 179 3.23 10.43 -15.70
N GLN A 180 2.66 10.20 -16.90
CA GLN A 180 1.55 10.99 -17.44
C GLN A 180 0.21 10.46 -16.90
N ARG A 181 -0.05 10.80 -15.63
CA ARG A 181 -1.15 10.24 -14.81
C ARG A 181 -2.46 11.03 -14.86
N ASP A 182 -2.54 12.10 -15.66
CA ASP A 182 -3.80 12.82 -15.86
C ASP A 182 -4.78 12.00 -16.72
N ALA A 183 -6.08 12.22 -16.54
CA ALA A 183 -7.11 11.43 -17.20
C ALA A 183 -7.02 11.47 -18.74
N ALA A 184 -6.68 12.62 -19.33
CA ALA A 184 -6.61 12.76 -20.79
C ALA A 184 -5.42 11.98 -21.37
N SER A 185 -4.29 11.94 -20.66
CA SER A 185 -3.15 11.12 -21.03
C SER A 185 -3.44 9.62 -20.86
N LEU A 186 -4.00 9.22 -19.71
CA LEU A 186 -4.31 7.82 -19.39
C LEU A 186 -5.25 7.18 -20.42
N GLU A 187 -6.28 7.89 -20.87
CA GLU A 187 -7.20 7.41 -21.92
C GLU A 187 -6.51 7.09 -23.24
N ARG A 188 -5.33 7.67 -23.49
CA ARG A 188 -4.58 7.48 -24.73
C ARG A 188 -3.55 6.36 -24.64
N TRP A 189 -2.79 6.31 -23.55
CA TRP A 189 -1.66 5.39 -23.45
C TRP A 189 -1.99 4.07 -22.73
N ALA A 190 -2.88 4.08 -21.73
CA ALA A 190 -3.17 2.87 -20.95
C ALA A 190 -3.76 1.72 -21.80
N PRO A 191 -4.69 1.96 -22.76
CA PRO A 191 -5.15 0.90 -23.67
C PRO A 191 -4.04 0.32 -24.57
N LYS A 192 -3.00 1.10 -24.84
CA LYS A 192 -1.83 0.61 -25.60
C LYS A 192 -0.94 -0.28 -24.71
N ALA A 193 -0.66 0.14 -23.47
CA ALA A 193 0.07 -0.67 -22.50
C ALA A 193 -0.66 -2.00 -22.21
N ALA A 194 -1.98 -1.97 -22.04
CA ALA A 194 -2.80 -3.16 -21.81
C ALA A 194 -2.62 -4.23 -22.90
N ARG A 195 -2.64 -3.82 -24.18
CA ARG A 195 -2.41 -4.73 -25.32
C ARG A 195 -1.01 -5.35 -25.33
N LEU A 196 -0.01 -4.63 -24.82
CA LEU A 196 1.38 -5.11 -24.76
C LEU A 196 1.61 -6.19 -23.69
N LEU A 197 0.67 -6.41 -22.76
CA LEU A 197 0.79 -7.52 -21.80
C LEU A 197 0.80 -8.90 -22.48
N ALA A 198 0.20 -9.01 -23.67
CA ALA A 198 0.20 -10.23 -24.47
C ALA A 198 1.54 -10.51 -25.18
N ASP A 199 2.39 -9.50 -25.37
CA ASP A 199 3.70 -9.64 -26.01
C ASP A 199 4.78 -9.90 -24.95
N HIS A 200 5.37 -11.11 -24.95
CA HIS A 200 6.41 -11.50 -23.99
C HIS A 200 7.57 -10.51 -23.89
N ASN A 201 8.00 -9.92 -25.01
CA ASN A 201 9.14 -9.00 -25.04
C ASN A 201 8.80 -7.61 -24.48
N MET A 202 7.53 -7.21 -24.56
CA MET A 202 7.04 -5.90 -24.14
C MET A 202 6.31 -5.94 -22.80
N ARG A 203 6.00 -7.14 -22.29
CA ARG A 203 5.16 -7.32 -21.10
C ARG A 203 5.72 -6.64 -19.87
N ARG A 204 7.03 -6.73 -19.61
CA ARG A 204 7.64 -6.09 -18.43
C ARG A 204 7.54 -4.57 -18.48
N ILE A 205 7.73 -3.99 -19.66
CA ILE A 205 7.56 -2.55 -19.91
C ILE A 205 6.10 -2.15 -19.66
N ALA A 206 5.16 -2.94 -20.18
CA ALA A 206 3.73 -2.71 -19.98
C ALA A 206 3.29 -2.82 -18.51
N LEU A 207 3.79 -3.83 -17.78
CA LEU A 207 3.56 -3.99 -16.34
C LEU A 207 4.10 -2.80 -15.56
N SER A 208 5.31 -2.31 -15.88
CA SER A 208 5.88 -1.12 -15.24
C SER A 208 4.99 0.11 -15.46
N ALA A 209 4.64 0.41 -16.71
CA ALA A 209 3.80 1.56 -17.04
C ALA A 209 2.40 1.46 -16.39
N LEU A 210 1.75 0.29 -16.42
CA LEU A 210 0.44 0.10 -15.78
C LEU A 210 0.51 0.19 -14.25
N SER A 211 1.64 -0.18 -13.64
CA SER A 211 1.88 0.02 -12.21
C SER A 211 1.82 1.50 -11.83
N ASP A 212 2.36 2.40 -12.64
CA ASP A 212 2.32 3.85 -12.40
C ASP A 212 0.92 4.45 -12.55
N ALA A 213 0.04 3.79 -13.31
CA ALA A 213 -1.37 4.16 -13.48
C ALA A 213 -2.33 3.44 -12.51
N ALA A 214 -1.83 2.57 -11.63
CA ALA A 214 -2.66 1.81 -10.70
C ALA A 214 -3.56 2.75 -9.86
N GLY A 215 -4.84 2.42 -9.79
CA GLY A 215 -5.85 3.19 -9.05
C GLY A 215 -6.39 4.41 -9.80
N ARG A 216 -5.82 4.77 -10.96
CA ARG A 216 -6.19 5.98 -11.72
C ARG A 216 -6.91 5.69 -13.03
N SER A 217 -6.71 4.50 -13.61
CA SER A 217 -7.37 4.06 -14.84
C SER A 217 -8.00 2.68 -14.68
N VAL A 218 -9.10 2.44 -15.38
CA VAL A 218 -9.71 1.09 -15.50
C VAL A 218 -9.10 0.29 -16.64
N HIS A 219 -8.39 0.95 -17.57
CA HIS A 219 -7.76 0.30 -18.71
C HIS A 219 -6.63 -0.61 -18.25
N GLY A 220 -6.56 -1.83 -18.79
CA GLY A 220 -5.55 -2.82 -18.42
C GLY A 220 -5.93 -3.72 -17.25
N LEU A 221 -6.94 -3.39 -16.44
CA LEU A 221 -7.35 -4.25 -15.31
C LEU A 221 -7.83 -5.64 -15.77
N PRO A 222 -8.67 -5.78 -16.81
CA PRO A 222 -9.04 -7.10 -17.33
C PRO A 222 -7.83 -7.89 -17.86
N GLU A 223 -6.91 -7.23 -18.56
CA GLU A 223 -5.72 -7.84 -19.13
C GLU A 223 -4.71 -8.28 -18.05
N LEU A 224 -4.56 -7.50 -16.98
CA LEU A 224 -3.77 -7.88 -15.80
C LEU A 224 -4.39 -9.11 -15.12
N ALA A 225 -5.72 -9.17 -14.97
CA ALA A 225 -6.40 -10.32 -14.40
C ALA A 225 -6.28 -11.58 -15.28
N ALA A 226 -6.31 -11.40 -16.60
CA ALA A 226 -6.06 -12.49 -17.54
C ALA A 226 -4.61 -12.99 -17.42
N LEU A 227 -3.63 -12.08 -17.41
CA LEU A 227 -2.21 -12.42 -17.24
C LEU A 227 -1.96 -13.15 -15.91
N ALA A 228 -2.55 -12.67 -14.80
CA ALA A 228 -2.42 -13.33 -13.51
C ALA A 228 -2.93 -14.78 -13.52
N ASN A 229 -3.91 -15.11 -14.37
CA ASN A 229 -4.45 -16.47 -14.52
C ASN A 229 -3.81 -17.28 -15.65
N ASP A 230 -2.92 -16.70 -16.45
CA ASP A 230 -2.28 -17.38 -17.57
C ASP A 230 -1.16 -18.31 -17.09
N ALA A 231 -1.44 -19.61 -17.03
CA ALA A 231 -0.47 -20.62 -16.62
C ALA A 231 0.74 -20.77 -17.58
N THR A 232 0.68 -20.17 -18.77
CA THR A 232 1.80 -20.17 -19.75
C THR A 232 2.73 -18.97 -19.60
N ALA A 233 2.32 -17.95 -18.83
CA ALA A 233 3.14 -16.78 -18.54
C ALA A 233 4.17 -17.06 -17.43
N ASP A 234 5.26 -16.29 -17.45
CA ASP A 234 6.31 -16.38 -16.43
C ASP A 234 5.74 -16.06 -15.04
N ALA A 235 6.10 -16.87 -14.04
CA ALA A 235 5.57 -16.75 -12.69
C ALA A 235 5.73 -15.35 -12.08
N ALA A 236 6.88 -14.72 -12.33
CA ALA A 236 7.17 -13.35 -11.88
C ALA A 236 6.22 -12.31 -12.51
N ASP A 237 5.89 -12.45 -13.80
CA ASP A 237 4.97 -11.53 -14.48
C ASP A 237 3.54 -11.69 -13.95
N ARG A 238 3.13 -12.94 -13.68
CA ARG A 238 1.82 -13.25 -13.07
C ARG A 238 1.69 -12.66 -11.67
N VAL A 239 2.71 -12.84 -10.83
CA VAL A 239 2.76 -12.24 -9.48
C VAL A 239 2.71 -10.71 -9.59
N ARG A 240 3.51 -10.13 -10.49
CA ARG A 240 3.49 -8.68 -10.70
C ARG A 240 2.12 -8.15 -11.15
N ALA A 241 1.39 -8.91 -11.97
CA ALA A 241 0.03 -8.54 -12.36
C ALA A 241 -0.94 -8.53 -11.17
N ILE A 242 -0.81 -9.49 -10.24
CA ILE A 242 -1.58 -9.53 -8.98
C ILE A 242 -1.28 -8.30 -8.12
N GLU A 243 -0.01 -7.95 -7.95
CA GLU A 243 0.43 -6.77 -7.18
C GLU A 243 -0.16 -5.48 -7.77
N ILE A 244 -0.14 -5.31 -9.10
CA ILE A 244 -0.70 -4.13 -9.75
C ILE A 244 -2.23 -4.07 -9.57
N LEU A 245 -2.93 -5.21 -9.63
CA LEU A 245 -4.36 -5.27 -9.34
C LEU A 245 -4.66 -4.90 -7.88
N ALA A 246 -3.83 -5.36 -6.94
CA ALA A 246 -3.94 -5.02 -5.53
C ALA A 246 -3.73 -3.52 -5.30
N ASP A 247 -2.66 -2.95 -5.87
CA ASP A 247 -2.36 -1.52 -5.87
C ASP A 247 -3.50 -0.67 -6.46
N ALA A 248 -4.16 -1.18 -7.51
CA ALA A 248 -5.29 -0.50 -8.14
C ALA A 248 -6.59 -0.62 -7.33
N ALA A 249 -6.68 -1.58 -6.41
CA ALA A 249 -7.80 -1.82 -5.52
C ALA A 249 -7.59 -1.23 -4.10
N ASP A 250 -6.39 -0.75 -3.79
CA ASP A 250 -5.99 -0.21 -2.49
C ASP A 250 -6.71 1.11 -2.15
N THR A 251 -7.63 1.05 -1.19
CA THR A 251 -8.44 2.19 -0.76
C THR A 251 -7.69 3.21 0.11
N SER A 252 -6.46 2.91 0.54
CA SER A 252 -5.65 3.82 1.35
C SER A 252 -4.95 4.90 0.52
N ARG A 253 -4.85 4.71 -0.80
CA ARG A 253 -4.23 5.68 -1.71
C ARG A 253 -5.13 6.90 -1.92
N HIS A 254 -4.56 8.09 -1.72
CA HIS A 254 -5.32 9.35 -1.76
C HIS A 254 -5.62 9.86 -3.18
N ASP A 255 -4.90 9.35 -4.18
CA ASP A 255 -4.93 9.80 -5.56
C ASP A 255 -5.71 8.89 -6.51
N SER A 256 -6.30 7.83 -5.97
CA SER A 256 -7.04 6.82 -6.72
C SER A 256 -8.55 7.11 -6.76
N SER A 257 -9.19 6.61 -7.82
CA SER A 257 -10.62 6.84 -8.07
C SER A 257 -11.47 5.74 -7.44
N ALA A 258 -12.52 6.10 -6.70
CA ALA A 258 -13.49 5.14 -6.16
C ALA A 258 -14.10 4.23 -7.24
N ARG A 259 -14.28 4.74 -8.46
CA ARG A 259 -14.74 3.94 -9.61
C ARG A 259 -13.70 2.89 -9.99
N VAL A 260 -12.42 3.26 -10.04
CA VAL A 260 -11.32 2.36 -10.41
C VAL A 260 -11.15 1.28 -9.34
N HIS A 261 -11.16 1.65 -8.05
CA HIS A 261 -11.12 0.69 -6.94
C HIS A 261 -12.20 -0.37 -7.06
N GLY A 262 -13.46 0.04 -7.30
CA GLY A 262 -14.58 -0.89 -7.40
C GLY A 262 -14.45 -1.88 -8.56
N VAL A 263 -13.76 -1.52 -9.64
CA VAL A 263 -13.48 -2.41 -10.77
C VAL A 263 -12.26 -3.29 -10.46
N ALA A 264 -11.18 -2.72 -9.96
CA ALA A 264 -9.96 -3.43 -9.60
C ALA A 264 -10.20 -4.48 -8.52
N CYS A 265 -10.96 -4.15 -7.47
CA CYS A 265 -11.32 -5.06 -6.39
C CYS A 265 -12.06 -6.30 -6.92
N LYS A 266 -13.00 -6.13 -7.87
CA LYS A 266 -13.69 -7.28 -8.51
C LYS A 266 -12.72 -8.19 -9.25
N HIS A 267 -11.78 -7.63 -10.00
CA HIS A 267 -10.78 -8.42 -10.72
C HIS A 267 -9.79 -9.10 -9.76
N TRP A 268 -9.34 -8.39 -8.75
CA TRP A 268 -8.50 -8.93 -7.69
C TRP A 268 -9.20 -10.08 -6.97
N GLU A 269 -10.47 -9.94 -6.56
CA GLU A 269 -11.23 -11.02 -5.90
C GLU A 269 -11.38 -12.26 -6.80
N GLN A 270 -11.62 -12.05 -8.10
CA GLN A 270 -11.72 -13.12 -9.11
C GLN A 270 -10.42 -13.92 -9.24
N VAL A 271 -9.26 -13.23 -9.20
CA VAL A 271 -7.94 -13.86 -9.28
C VAL A 271 -7.54 -14.49 -7.95
N CYS A 272 -7.69 -13.75 -6.86
CA CYS A 272 -7.10 -14.08 -5.56
C CYS A 272 -7.95 -15.02 -4.71
N THR A 273 -9.28 -15.03 -4.84
CA THR A 273 -10.11 -15.95 -4.06
C THR A 273 -9.80 -17.42 -4.34
N PRO A 274 -9.66 -17.87 -5.62
CA PRO A 274 -9.21 -19.23 -5.90
C PRO A 274 -7.83 -19.53 -5.31
N ILE A 275 -6.86 -18.64 -5.51
CA ILE A 275 -5.48 -18.81 -5.02
C ILE A 275 -5.47 -18.99 -3.49
N LEU A 276 -6.12 -18.09 -2.75
CA LEU A 276 -6.17 -18.14 -1.27
C LEU A 276 -6.93 -19.34 -0.73
N LYS A 277 -7.81 -19.96 -1.55
CA LYS A 277 -8.53 -21.19 -1.21
C LYS A 277 -7.74 -22.46 -1.52
N THR A 278 -6.76 -22.44 -2.43
CA THR A 278 -6.17 -23.68 -2.96
C THR A 278 -4.65 -23.70 -3.00
N HIS A 279 -3.96 -22.64 -2.61
CA HIS A 279 -2.51 -22.59 -2.55
C HIS A 279 -1.99 -22.70 -1.12
N ASP A 280 -0.76 -23.19 -0.98
CA ASP A 280 0.04 -23.01 0.23
C ASP A 280 0.62 -21.58 0.28
N VAL A 281 1.49 -21.27 1.25
CA VAL A 281 2.14 -19.96 1.38
C VAL A 281 3.27 -19.76 0.34
N ASP A 282 2.88 -19.75 -0.93
CA ASP A 282 3.73 -19.41 -2.08
C ASP A 282 3.67 -17.91 -2.42
N ASP A 283 4.33 -17.50 -3.49
CA ASP A 283 4.40 -16.09 -3.89
C ASP A 283 3.06 -15.57 -4.41
N TYR A 284 2.22 -16.42 -5.01
CA TYR A 284 0.86 -16.05 -5.42
C TYR A 284 -0.03 -15.81 -4.20
N PHE A 285 0.03 -16.69 -3.21
CA PHE A 285 -0.68 -16.53 -1.94
C PHE A 285 -0.28 -15.24 -1.24
N LYS A 286 1.03 -14.94 -1.17
CA LYS A 286 1.53 -13.71 -0.55
C LYS A 286 1.06 -12.46 -1.31
N ALA A 287 1.18 -12.44 -2.63
CA ALA A 287 0.73 -11.33 -3.47
C ALA A 287 -0.77 -11.06 -3.30
N CYS A 288 -1.58 -12.12 -3.20
CA CYS A 288 -3.00 -11.99 -2.94
C CYS A 288 -3.33 -11.60 -1.50
N ARG A 289 -2.56 -12.02 -0.49
CA ARG A 289 -2.93 -11.82 0.91
C ARG A 289 -2.49 -10.47 1.46
N ASN A 290 -1.31 -9.97 1.10
CA ASN A 290 -0.64 -8.88 1.81
C ASN A 290 -1.46 -7.58 1.86
N ASP A 291 -2.16 -7.25 0.78
CA ASP A 291 -2.87 -5.97 0.66
C ASP A 291 -4.38 -6.07 0.94
N ALA A 292 -4.88 -7.26 1.29
CA ALA A 292 -6.31 -7.49 1.51
C ALA A 292 -6.94 -6.54 2.57
N SER A 293 -6.16 -6.09 3.56
CA SER A 293 -6.60 -5.11 4.56
C SER A 293 -6.80 -3.71 4.03
N TYR A 294 -6.08 -3.34 2.97
CA TYR A 294 -6.22 -2.03 2.33
C TYR A 294 -7.24 -2.04 1.20
N ILE A 295 -7.49 -3.21 0.61
CA ILE A 295 -8.51 -3.41 -0.44
C ILE A 295 -9.92 -3.50 0.16
N VAL A 296 -10.10 -4.30 1.22
CA VAL A 296 -11.38 -4.47 1.91
C VAL A 296 -11.28 -3.83 3.29
N SER A 297 -11.59 -2.53 3.35
CA SER A 297 -11.45 -1.74 4.57
C SER A 297 -12.46 -2.09 5.67
N ASP A 298 -13.63 -2.62 5.33
CA ASP A 298 -14.59 -3.12 6.32
C ASP A 298 -14.10 -4.45 6.91
N ASP A 299 -13.74 -4.43 8.19
CA ASP A 299 -13.19 -5.59 8.89
C ASP A 299 -14.16 -6.78 8.92
N LYS A 300 -15.48 -6.56 8.98
CA LYS A 300 -16.44 -7.66 9.06
C LYS A 300 -16.53 -8.39 7.72
N GLN A 301 -16.56 -7.64 6.62
CA GLN A 301 -16.52 -8.19 5.26
C GLN A 301 -15.19 -8.94 5.03
N ARG A 302 -14.07 -8.33 5.43
CA ARG A 302 -12.75 -8.95 5.31
C ARG A 302 -12.63 -10.23 6.13
N ALA A 303 -13.16 -10.26 7.36
CA ALA A 303 -13.18 -11.46 8.19
C ALA A 303 -14.01 -12.58 7.53
N ALA A 304 -15.15 -12.24 6.92
CA ALA A 304 -15.97 -13.21 6.20
C ALA A 304 -15.24 -13.82 4.99
N LEU A 305 -14.50 -13.01 4.22
CA LEU A 305 -13.67 -13.49 3.12
C LEU A 305 -12.58 -14.44 3.62
N ILE A 306 -11.82 -14.05 4.64
CA ILE A 306 -10.74 -14.86 5.22
C ILE A 306 -11.30 -16.17 5.78
N ALA A 307 -12.46 -16.15 6.46
CA ALA A 307 -13.14 -17.35 6.92
C ALA A 307 -13.53 -18.27 5.75
N GLY A 308 -14.05 -17.71 4.66
CA GLY A 308 -14.35 -18.46 3.44
C GLY A 308 -13.11 -19.13 2.83
N TRP A 309 -11.97 -18.45 2.80
CA TRP A 309 -10.70 -19.00 2.35
C TRP A 309 -10.21 -20.13 3.27
N LEU A 310 -10.22 -19.88 4.59
CA LEU A 310 -9.82 -20.83 5.63
C LEU A 310 -10.62 -22.14 5.57
N ALA A 311 -11.93 -22.05 5.31
CA ALA A 311 -12.81 -23.20 5.23
C ALA A 311 -12.48 -24.13 4.06
N SER A 312 -12.00 -23.57 2.94
CA SER A 312 -11.70 -24.33 1.72
C SER A 312 -10.23 -24.77 1.61
N ASN A 313 -9.30 -24.00 2.17
CA ASN A 313 -7.87 -24.29 2.05
C ASN A 313 -7.50 -25.59 2.78
N THR A 314 -6.65 -26.41 2.18
CA THR A 314 -6.21 -27.70 2.74
C THR A 314 -4.77 -27.68 3.25
N TYR A 315 -3.99 -26.65 2.90
CA TYR A 315 -2.58 -26.52 3.29
C TYR A 315 -2.43 -25.97 4.70
N VAL A 316 -1.53 -26.59 5.48
CA VAL A 316 -1.35 -26.25 6.89
C VAL A 316 -0.83 -24.82 7.07
N ASP A 317 0.23 -24.45 6.35
CA ASP A 317 0.86 -23.15 6.58
C ASP A 317 -0.06 -22.00 6.13
N ALA A 318 -0.80 -22.18 5.02
CA ALA A 318 -1.85 -21.26 4.61
C ALA A 318 -2.96 -21.11 5.67
N LYS A 319 -3.46 -22.22 6.24
CA LYS A 319 -4.45 -22.17 7.34
C LYS A 319 -3.93 -21.39 8.54
N VAL A 320 -2.69 -21.62 8.95
CA VAL A 320 -2.07 -20.90 10.08
C VAL A 320 -2.01 -19.40 9.80
N VAL A 321 -1.64 -18.99 8.58
CA VAL A 321 -1.60 -17.57 8.20
C VAL A 321 -3.01 -16.94 8.19
N LEU A 322 -4.01 -17.63 7.66
CA LEU A 322 -5.40 -17.15 7.64
C LEU A 322 -5.97 -17.03 9.06
N LEU A 323 -5.70 -18.00 9.93
CA LEU A 323 -6.09 -17.97 11.34
C LEU A 323 -5.45 -16.79 12.10
N ARG A 324 -4.15 -16.54 11.91
CA ARG A 324 -3.47 -15.37 12.48
C ARG A 324 -4.03 -14.05 11.96
N SER A 325 -4.49 -14.03 10.70
CA SER A 325 -5.15 -12.84 10.15
C SER A 325 -6.47 -12.55 10.87
N LEU A 326 -7.31 -13.57 11.08
CA LEU A 326 -8.53 -13.43 11.88
C LEU A 326 -8.24 -13.06 13.34
N GLU A 327 -7.21 -13.65 13.95
CA GLU A 327 -6.76 -13.31 15.31
C GLU A 327 -6.44 -11.81 15.44
N SER A 328 -5.70 -11.24 14.48
CA SER A 328 -5.29 -9.83 14.48
C SER A 328 -6.45 -8.83 14.35
N MET A 329 -7.63 -9.31 13.96
CA MET A 329 -8.83 -8.49 13.77
C MET A 329 -9.71 -8.42 15.03
N TRP A 330 -9.35 -9.13 16.11
CA TRP A 330 -10.07 -9.09 17.39
C TRP A 330 -11.58 -9.32 17.22
N ASP A 331 -12.41 -8.56 17.95
CA ASP A 331 -13.86 -8.68 17.96
C ASP A 331 -14.49 -8.46 16.57
N SER A 332 -13.82 -7.74 15.65
CA SER A 332 -14.31 -7.56 14.28
C SER A 332 -14.39 -8.89 13.50
N ALA A 333 -13.60 -9.89 13.87
CA ALA A 333 -13.63 -11.23 13.30
C ALA A 333 -14.56 -12.21 14.03
N ALA A 334 -15.33 -11.77 15.03
CA ALA A 334 -16.30 -12.62 15.72
C ALA A 334 -17.26 -13.40 14.78
N PRO A 335 -17.74 -12.86 13.64
CA PRO A 335 -18.55 -13.63 12.69
C PRO A 335 -17.85 -14.87 12.09
N ALA A 336 -16.51 -14.93 12.12
CA ALA A 336 -15.74 -16.07 11.63
C ALA A 336 -15.59 -17.21 12.65
N ALA A 337 -16.06 -17.03 13.89
CA ALA A 337 -15.75 -17.93 15.00
C ALA A 337 -16.23 -19.39 14.80
N SER A 338 -17.35 -19.60 14.09
CA SER A 338 -17.82 -20.95 13.73
C SER A 338 -16.81 -21.69 12.84
N THR A 339 -16.29 -21.01 11.81
CA THR A 339 -15.25 -21.54 10.92
C THR A 339 -13.95 -21.82 11.67
N VAL A 340 -13.52 -20.91 12.54
CA VAL A 340 -12.32 -21.09 13.36
C VAL A 340 -12.47 -22.28 14.30
N ARG A 341 -13.62 -22.44 14.96
CA ARG A 341 -13.93 -23.60 15.82
C ARG A 341 -13.83 -24.92 15.04
N GLY A 342 -14.27 -24.96 13.79
CA GLY A 342 -14.12 -26.14 12.92
C GLY A 342 -12.66 -26.56 12.72
N GLN A 343 -11.71 -25.63 12.76
CA GLN A 343 -10.28 -25.94 12.60
C GLN A 343 -9.63 -26.58 13.84
N ARG A 344 -10.31 -26.61 14.99
CA ARG A 344 -9.81 -27.32 16.18
C ARG A 344 -9.82 -28.85 16.05
N MET A 345 -10.57 -29.37 15.06
CA MET A 345 -10.58 -30.79 14.72
C MET A 345 -9.56 -31.14 13.62
N ASN A 346 -8.65 -30.22 13.29
CA ASN A 346 -7.63 -30.47 12.28
C ASN A 346 -6.60 -31.49 12.77
N ALA A 347 -6.05 -32.30 11.86
CA ALA A 347 -5.04 -33.30 12.17
C ALA A 347 -3.67 -32.68 12.53
N ASP A 348 -3.33 -31.49 12.00
CA ASP A 348 -2.07 -30.83 12.30
C ASP A 348 -2.19 -29.96 13.58
N PRO A 349 -1.36 -30.19 14.61
CA PRO A 349 -1.44 -29.48 15.88
C PRO A 349 -1.16 -27.97 15.75
N ARG A 350 -0.43 -27.52 14.74
CA ARG A 350 -0.17 -26.09 14.50
C ARG A 350 -1.44 -25.35 14.09
N VAL A 351 -2.31 -26.00 13.30
CA VAL A 351 -3.61 -25.45 12.91
C VAL A 351 -4.52 -25.38 14.14
N VAL A 352 -4.55 -26.43 14.96
CA VAL A 352 -5.33 -26.45 16.21
C VAL A 352 -4.88 -25.32 17.14
N GLN A 353 -3.57 -25.18 17.36
CA GLN A 353 -3.01 -24.12 18.21
C GLN A 353 -3.38 -22.72 17.68
N ALA A 354 -3.24 -22.49 16.38
CA ALA A 354 -3.60 -21.21 15.76
C ALA A 354 -5.11 -20.92 15.85
N ALA A 355 -5.96 -21.95 15.73
CA ALA A 355 -7.40 -21.83 15.86
C ALA A 355 -7.81 -21.45 17.29
N GLU A 356 -7.19 -22.08 18.29
CA GLU A 356 -7.43 -21.73 19.69
C GLU A 356 -6.92 -20.33 20.04
N ALA A 357 -5.77 -19.92 19.50
CA ALA A 357 -5.26 -18.56 19.66
C ALA A 357 -6.22 -17.52 19.06
N ALA A 358 -6.70 -17.77 17.84
CA ALA A 358 -7.70 -16.92 17.20
C ALA A 358 -8.99 -16.85 18.03
N LEU A 359 -9.54 -17.98 18.50
CA LEU A 359 -10.73 -17.98 19.36
C LEU A 359 -10.51 -17.24 20.68
N ASN A 360 -9.33 -17.35 21.31
CA ASN A 360 -9.05 -16.57 22.53
C ASN A 360 -9.14 -15.05 22.31
N ARG A 361 -8.98 -14.58 21.06
CA ARG A 361 -9.10 -13.17 20.68
C ARG A 361 -10.48 -12.78 20.22
N ILE A 362 -11.06 -13.54 19.28
CA ILE A 362 -12.32 -13.16 18.61
C ILE A 362 -13.56 -13.62 19.39
N GLU A 363 -13.39 -14.60 20.28
CA GLU A 363 -14.45 -15.22 21.08
C GLU A 363 -13.91 -15.64 22.47
N PRO A 364 -13.46 -14.71 23.34
CA PRO A 364 -12.68 -15.02 24.56
C PRO A 364 -13.24 -16.11 25.50
N ALA A 365 -14.57 -16.21 25.62
CA ALA A 365 -15.26 -17.19 26.45
C ALA A 365 -15.70 -18.47 25.69
N TRP A 366 -15.06 -18.77 24.56
CA TRP A 366 -15.41 -19.94 23.74
C TRP A 366 -15.29 -21.27 24.50
N ARG A 367 -14.35 -21.40 25.44
CA ARG A 367 -14.15 -22.65 26.22
C ARG A 367 -15.32 -22.91 27.15
N GLU A 368 -15.78 -21.86 27.81
CA GLU A 368 -16.96 -21.88 28.68
C GLU A 368 -18.20 -22.26 27.88
N ARG A 369 -18.38 -21.68 26.68
CA ARG A 369 -19.45 -22.05 25.74
C ARG A 369 -19.39 -23.52 25.32
N ASP A 370 -18.22 -24.00 24.91
CA ASP A 370 -18.03 -25.39 24.49
C ASP A 370 -18.30 -26.36 25.65
N SER A 371 -17.90 -26.02 26.88
CA SER A 371 -18.16 -26.85 28.07
C SER A 371 -19.66 -26.99 28.37
N ARG A 372 -20.45 -25.95 28.10
CA ARG A 372 -21.93 -26.00 28.19
C ARG A 372 -22.54 -26.89 27.11
N GLY A 373 -22.06 -26.78 25.87
CA GLY A 373 -22.52 -27.60 24.75
C GLY A 373 -22.23 -29.09 24.95
N ALA A 374 -21.07 -29.43 25.53
CA ALA A 374 -20.68 -30.81 25.84
C ALA A 374 -21.41 -31.41 27.05
N SER A 375 -21.93 -30.56 27.95
CA SER A 375 -22.68 -30.98 29.15
C SER A 375 -24.15 -31.31 28.88
N SER A 376 -24.58 -31.34 27.61
CA SER A 376 -25.93 -31.72 27.19
C SER A 376 -25.97 -33.15 26.65
N PRO A 377 -26.23 -34.19 27.47
CA PRO A 377 -26.70 -35.46 26.93
C PRO A 377 -28.10 -35.20 26.35
N ALA A 378 -28.29 -35.57 25.08
CA ALA A 378 -29.55 -35.62 24.34
C ALA A 378 -30.79 -35.13 25.12
N SER A 379 -31.15 -33.87 24.95
CA SER A 379 -32.52 -33.42 25.19
C SER A 379 -32.99 -32.61 24.00
N ALA A 380 -33.92 -33.24 23.28
CA ALA A 380 -34.89 -32.70 22.34
C ALA A 380 -34.44 -31.61 21.36
N ALA A 381 -34.59 -31.93 20.08
CA ALA A 381 -34.68 -30.97 18.99
C ALA A 381 -35.44 -29.70 19.39
N ILE A 382 -34.70 -28.64 19.72
CA ILE A 382 -35.22 -27.28 19.61
C ILE A 382 -35.15 -26.97 18.11
N LYS A 383 -36.29 -27.17 17.45
CA LYS A 383 -36.55 -26.55 16.15
C LYS A 383 -36.13 -25.09 16.23
N GLN A 384 -35.36 -24.63 15.25
CA GLN A 384 -35.26 -23.21 14.94
C GLN A 384 -36.68 -22.65 14.87
N VAL A 385 -37.07 -21.85 15.86
CA VAL A 385 -38.26 -21.01 15.78
C VAL A 385 -37.77 -19.70 15.16
N ALA A 386 -38.28 -19.42 13.97
CA ALA A 386 -38.21 -18.13 13.31
C ALA A 386 -38.59 -16.99 14.29
N PRO A 387 -38.19 -15.72 14.04
CA PRO A 387 -38.52 -14.61 14.92
C PRO A 387 -40.03 -14.34 14.87
N GLY A 388 -40.79 -15.02 15.72
CA GLY A 388 -42.24 -14.93 15.74
C GLY A 388 -42.83 -15.89 16.78
N GLY A 389 -43.26 -15.33 17.90
CA GLY A 389 -44.24 -15.98 18.79
C GLY A 389 -43.70 -17.10 19.68
N VAL A 390 -42.88 -16.75 20.67
CA VAL A 390 -43.00 -17.42 21.98
C VAL A 390 -43.96 -16.56 22.79
N GLU A 391 -45.11 -17.09 23.19
CA GLU A 391 -46.00 -16.42 24.15
C GLU A 391 -45.19 -16.04 25.39
N ARG A 392 -44.94 -14.73 25.52
CA ARG A 392 -44.26 -14.14 26.69
C ARG A 392 -45.18 -14.28 27.90
N PRO A 393 -44.73 -14.82 29.04
CA PRO A 393 -45.50 -14.70 30.27
C PRO A 393 -45.67 -13.20 30.57
N ALA A 394 -46.92 -12.79 30.82
CA ALA A 394 -47.33 -11.41 31.12
C ALA A 394 -46.87 -10.94 32.52
N GLY A 395 -45.59 -11.14 32.85
CA GLY A 395 -44.97 -10.75 34.11
C GLY A 395 -44.29 -9.37 34.01
N LYS A 396 -44.29 -8.62 35.12
CA LYS A 396 -43.46 -7.41 35.25
C LYS A 396 -42.03 -7.81 35.59
N GLY A 397 -41.03 -7.22 34.93
CA GLY A 397 -39.61 -7.41 35.26
C GLY A 397 -39.26 -7.02 36.71
N ALA A 398 -38.12 -7.50 37.22
CA ALA A 398 -37.66 -7.20 38.58
C ALA A 398 -37.45 -5.68 38.81
N ASP A 399 -37.65 -5.19 40.03
CA ASP A 399 -37.37 -3.79 40.36
C ASP A 399 -35.87 -3.49 40.26
N GLY A 400 -35.48 -2.65 39.31
CA GLY A 400 -34.07 -2.41 38.98
C GLY A 400 -33.32 -1.77 40.14
N ALA A 401 -33.83 -0.67 40.73
CA ALA A 401 -33.16 0.02 41.83
C ALA A 401 -32.89 -0.91 43.02
N SER A 402 -33.88 -1.73 43.39
CA SER A 402 -33.74 -2.72 44.45
C SER A 402 -32.76 -3.84 44.07
N LEU A 403 -32.75 -4.27 42.81
CA LEU A 403 -31.85 -5.31 42.33
C LEU A 403 -30.39 -4.82 42.33
N TYR A 404 -30.09 -3.63 41.81
CA TYR A 404 -28.75 -3.05 41.86
C TYR A 404 -28.25 -2.90 43.31
N ALA A 405 -29.11 -2.44 44.22
CA ALA A 405 -28.77 -2.32 45.64
C ALA A 405 -28.48 -3.68 46.31
N ALA A 406 -29.23 -4.72 45.96
CA ALA A 406 -29.00 -6.08 46.44
C ALA A 406 -27.69 -6.67 45.89
N MET A 407 -27.43 -6.48 44.59
CA MET A 407 -26.22 -6.92 43.90
C MET A 407 -24.95 -6.27 44.48
N ALA A 408 -25.00 -4.95 44.72
CA ALA A 408 -23.89 -4.20 45.32
C ALA A 408 -23.44 -4.70 46.70
N LYS A 409 -24.36 -5.35 47.45
CA LYS A 409 -24.11 -5.92 48.78
C LYS A 409 -23.86 -7.42 48.76
N GLY A 410 -23.98 -8.08 47.60
CA GLY A 410 -23.98 -9.54 47.51
C GLY A 410 -25.15 -10.21 48.25
N ASP A 411 -26.29 -9.52 48.43
CA ASP A 411 -27.42 -10.03 49.21
C ASP A 411 -28.28 -11.02 48.40
N ILE A 412 -27.91 -12.31 48.46
CA ILE A 412 -28.64 -13.39 47.80
C ILE A 412 -30.10 -13.50 48.24
N ALA A 413 -30.42 -13.20 49.51
CA ALA A 413 -31.79 -13.30 50.02
C ALA A 413 -32.67 -12.22 49.42
N ALA A 414 -32.15 -10.99 49.26
CA ALA A 414 -32.84 -9.92 48.55
C ALA A 414 -33.01 -10.25 47.06
N VAL A 415 -32.00 -10.79 46.38
CA VAL A 415 -32.12 -11.18 44.97
C VAL A 415 -33.20 -12.25 44.77
N LYS A 416 -33.27 -13.27 45.63
CA LYS A 416 -34.29 -14.33 45.60
C LYS A 416 -35.73 -13.82 45.76
N ARG A 417 -35.92 -12.66 46.41
CA ARG A 417 -37.25 -12.02 46.54
C ARG A 417 -37.63 -11.21 45.31
N LEU A 418 -36.64 -10.72 44.55
CA LEU A 418 -36.82 -9.80 43.43
C LEU A 418 -36.88 -10.52 42.07
N VAL A 419 -36.08 -11.58 41.90
CA VAL A 419 -35.94 -12.33 40.65
C VAL A 419 -36.40 -13.76 40.85
N ASN A 420 -37.22 -14.28 39.95
CA ASN A 420 -37.71 -15.65 39.92
C ASN A 420 -37.79 -16.15 38.47
N SER A 421 -38.16 -17.42 38.28
CA SER A 421 -38.21 -18.04 36.94
C SER A 421 -39.16 -17.32 35.97
N GLY A 422 -40.18 -16.60 36.47
CA GLY A 422 -41.12 -15.84 35.65
C GLY A 422 -40.60 -14.47 35.17
N ASN A 423 -39.52 -13.94 35.74
CA ASN A 423 -38.99 -12.62 35.38
C ASN A 423 -37.47 -12.55 35.13
N VAL A 424 -36.73 -13.66 35.28
CA VAL A 424 -35.27 -13.69 35.09
C VAL A 424 -34.84 -13.38 33.65
N GLN A 425 -35.69 -13.67 32.67
CA GLN A 425 -35.48 -13.38 31.25
C GLN A 425 -36.13 -12.06 30.80
N LEU A 426 -36.66 -11.27 31.75
CA LEU A 426 -37.28 -9.97 31.45
C LEU A 426 -36.32 -8.84 31.82
N PRO A 427 -36.27 -7.76 31.03
CA PRO A 427 -35.57 -6.53 31.40
C PRO A 427 -35.97 -6.04 32.79
N VAL A 428 -35.00 -5.61 33.59
CA VAL A 428 -35.28 -4.99 34.89
C VAL A 428 -36.10 -3.71 34.69
N ARG A 429 -36.92 -3.33 35.66
CA ARG A 429 -37.68 -2.09 35.57
C ARG A 429 -36.88 -0.96 36.19
N TYR A 430 -36.51 0.01 35.37
CA TYR A 430 -35.87 1.23 35.84
C TYR A 430 -36.60 2.43 35.23
N PRO A 431 -37.58 3.03 35.95
CA PRO A 431 -38.45 4.07 35.38
C PRO A 431 -37.71 5.31 34.87
N GLN A 432 -36.48 5.53 35.36
CA GLN A 432 -35.64 6.69 35.04
C GLN A 432 -34.54 6.39 34.00
N MET A 433 -34.42 5.16 33.50
CA MET A 433 -33.35 4.78 32.57
C MET A 433 -33.77 5.10 31.13
N GLN A 434 -32.98 5.92 30.45
CA GLN A 434 -33.12 6.15 29.01
C GLN A 434 -32.45 4.98 28.26
N GLY A 435 -33.22 3.95 27.92
CA GLY A 435 -32.74 2.77 27.19
C GLY A 435 -33.47 1.47 27.55
N THR A 436 -33.25 0.40 26.80
CA THR A 436 -33.75 -0.94 27.14
C THR A 436 -33.01 -1.44 28.38
N PRO A 437 -33.68 -1.69 29.51
CA PRO A 437 -32.97 -2.11 30.71
C PRO A 437 -32.32 -3.49 30.56
N PRO A 438 -31.19 -3.76 31.26
CA PRO A 438 -30.51 -5.05 31.19
C PRO A 438 -31.32 -6.18 31.82
N LEU A 439 -30.99 -7.41 31.47
CA LEU A 439 -31.49 -8.60 32.18
C LEU A 439 -30.82 -8.73 33.57
N PRO A 440 -31.47 -9.37 34.55
CA PRO A 440 -30.89 -9.62 35.87
C PRO A 440 -29.48 -10.23 35.87
N ILE A 441 -29.18 -11.13 34.92
CA ILE A 441 -27.85 -11.75 34.78
C ILE A 441 -26.79 -10.76 34.29
N VAL A 442 -27.16 -9.83 33.39
CA VAL A 442 -26.29 -8.75 32.94
C VAL A 442 -25.98 -7.80 34.09
N VAL A 443 -26.98 -7.51 34.95
CA VAL A 443 -26.77 -6.73 36.17
C VAL A 443 -25.76 -7.43 37.08
N ALA A 444 -25.91 -8.72 37.33
CA ALA A 444 -24.99 -9.48 38.19
C ALA A 444 -23.55 -9.44 37.65
N VAL A 445 -23.34 -9.70 36.36
CA VAL A 445 -22.00 -9.67 35.74
C VAL A 445 -21.34 -8.29 35.83
N ASN A 446 -22.11 -7.20 35.78
CA ASN A 446 -21.58 -5.85 35.94
C ASN A 446 -20.98 -5.58 37.34
N TYR A 447 -21.28 -6.42 38.34
CA TYR A 447 -20.67 -6.36 39.67
C TYR A 447 -19.42 -7.24 39.85
N CYS A 448 -18.96 -7.91 38.78
CA CYS A 448 -17.67 -8.58 38.79
C CYS A 448 -16.53 -7.58 39.07
N GLY A 449 -15.62 -7.96 39.97
CA GLY A 449 -14.50 -7.11 40.40
C GLY A 449 -14.84 -6.04 41.45
N ILE A 450 -16.11 -5.93 41.87
CA ILE A 450 -16.52 -4.99 42.93
C ILE A 450 -16.35 -5.67 44.31
N PRO A 451 -15.44 -5.20 45.18
CA PRO A 451 -15.10 -5.90 46.43
C PRO A 451 -16.32 -6.14 47.34
N GLN A 452 -17.25 -5.19 47.39
CA GLN A 452 -18.43 -5.26 48.26
C GLN A 452 -19.43 -6.35 47.83
N ALA A 453 -19.46 -6.71 46.54
CA ALA A 453 -20.34 -7.75 46.00
C ALA A 453 -19.69 -9.15 46.03
N ALA A 454 -18.36 -9.23 46.12
CA ALA A 454 -17.58 -10.43 45.88
C ALA A 454 -18.03 -11.66 46.72
N ALA A 455 -18.37 -11.44 48.00
CA ALA A 455 -18.74 -12.53 48.91
C ALA A 455 -20.05 -13.25 48.53
N GLY A 456 -20.99 -12.56 47.87
CA GLY A 456 -22.31 -13.10 47.52
C GLY A 456 -22.54 -13.30 46.03
N LEU A 457 -21.72 -12.71 45.17
CA LEU A 457 -21.95 -12.66 43.73
C LEU A 457 -22.00 -14.05 43.09
N LYS A 458 -21.13 -14.99 43.50
CA LYS A 458 -21.18 -16.38 43.01
C LYS A 458 -22.52 -17.03 43.30
N ALA A 459 -23.00 -16.93 44.55
CA ALA A 459 -24.28 -17.52 44.95
C ALA A 459 -25.46 -16.88 44.19
N ILE A 460 -25.37 -15.59 43.88
CA ILE A 460 -26.36 -14.89 43.06
C ILE A 460 -26.36 -15.40 41.63
N ILE A 461 -25.20 -15.53 40.99
CA ILE A 461 -25.11 -16.03 39.61
C ILE A 461 -25.60 -17.48 39.52
N VAL A 462 -25.19 -18.34 40.45
CA VAL A 462 -25.70 -19.73 40.54
C VAL A 462 -27.22 -19.74 40.70
N TYR A 463 -27.77 -18.86 41.53
CA TYR A 463 -29.21 -18.75 41.68
C TYR A 463 -29.91 -18.31 40.38
N LEU A 464 -29.45 -17.24 39.75
CA LEU A 464 -30.03 -16.74 38.50
C LEU A 464 -29.98 -17.80 37.40
N ARG A 465 -28.86 -18.51 37.26
CA ARG A 465 -28.71 -19.65 36.34
C ARG A 465 -29.73 -20.77 36.66
N SER A 466 -29.87 -21.14 37.93
CA SER A 466 -30.80 -22.20 38.37
C SER A 466 -32.27 -21.92 38.07
N ILE A 467 -32.65 -20.64 37.96
CA ILE A 467 -34.03 -20.23 37.63
C ILE A 467 -34.20 -19.91 36.13
N GLY A 468 -33.17 -20.16 35.32
CA GLY A 468 -33.24 -20.08 33.86
C GLY A 468 -32.59 -18.85 33.22
N ALA A 469 -31.66 -18.17 33.88
CA ALA A 469 -30.88 -17.09 33.24
C ALA A 469 -29.95 -17.61 32.14
N ASP A 470 -29.95 -16.92 31.00
CA ASP A 470 -29.09 -17.24 29.86
C ASP A 470 -27.81 -16.36 29.88
N PRO A 471 -26.60 -16.94 30.00
CA PRO A 471 -25.34 -16.23 29.96
C PRO A 471 -24.88 -15.89 28.52
N ASP A 472 -25.50 -16.45 27.49
CA ASP A 472 -25.18 -16.21 26.07
C ASP A 472 -25.98 -15.04 25.45
N VAL A 473 -26.48 -14.15 26.31
CA VAL A 473 -27.22 -12.96 25.90
C VAL A 473 -26.29 -11.89 25.35
N THR A 474 -26.73 -11.21 24.30
CA THR A 474 -26.08 -10.01 23.78
C THR A 474 -26.42 -8.81 24.67
N THR A 475 -25.39 -8.09 25.13
CA THR A 475 -25.52 -6.84 25.88
C THR A 475 -25.97 -5.68 24.97
N LEU A 476 -26.34 -4.55 25.56
CA LEU A 476 -26.89 -3.39 24.84
C LEU A 476 -25.91 -2.77 23.83
N ASP A 477 -24.62 -2.91 24.07
CA ASP A 477 -23.53 -2.49 23.19
C ASP A 477 -23.24 -3.49 22.05
N GLY A 478 -24.00 -4.59 21.95
CA GLY A 478 -23.84 -5.61 20.92
C GLY A 478 -22.79 -6.67 21.24
N SER A 479 -22.10 -6.57 22.39
CA SER A 479 -21.15 -7.58 22.85
C SER A 479 -21.85 -8.81 23.43
N GLN A 480 -21.13 -9.93 23.48
CA GLN A 480 -21.59 -11.14 24.15
C GLN A 480 -21.28 -11.04 25.65
N LEU A 481 -22.30 -11.23 26.51
CA LEU A 481 -22.16 -11.05 27.97
C LEU A 481 -20.99 -11.85 28.56
N LEU A 482 -20.84 -13.10 28.13
CA LEU A 482 -19.82 -13.99 28.64
C LEU A 482 -18.40 -13.59 28.23
N ASP A 483 -18.24 -13.00 27.03
CA ASP A 483 -16.95 -12.47 26.59
C ASP A 483 -16.55 -11.25 27.42
N THR A 484 -17.50 -10.37 27.73
CA THR A 484 -17.27 -9.26 28.66
C THR A 484 -16.95 -9.76 30.07
N ALA A 485 -17.65 -10.80 30.54
CA ALA A 485 -17.42 -11.42 31.83
C ALA A 485 -15.99 -11.97 31.95
N LYS A 486 -15.45 -12.56 30.89
CA LYS A 486 -14.10 -13.14 30.86
C LYS A 486 -12.99 -12.14 31.23
N TYR A 487 -13.20 -10.85 30.93
CA TYR A 487 -12.24 -9.79 31.24
C TYR A 487 -12.40 -9.19 32.66
N ARG A 488 -13.53 -9.42 33.33
CA ARG A 488 -13.89 -8.71 34.58
C ARG A 488 -14.15 -9.64 35.76
N CYS A 489 -14.61 -10.85 35.50
CA CYS A 489 -15.02 -11.83 36.50
C CYS A 489 -13.87 -12.75 36.89
N THR A 490 -13.88 -13.23 38.14
CA THR A 490 -12.89 -14.21 38.61
C THR A 490 -13.18 -15.59 37.99
N PRO A 491 -12.20 -16.52 37.98
CA PRO A 491 -12.40 -17.87 37.47
C PRO A 491 -13.60 -18.60 38.12
N GLU A 492 -13.85 -18.38 39.41
CA GLU A 492 -14.96 -19.01 40.15
C GLU A 492 -16.33 -18.49 39.71
N ILE A 493 -16.40 -17.24 39.25
CA ILE A 493 -17.61 -16.65 38.68
C ILE A 493 -17.80 -17.12 37.23
N MET A 494 -16.73 -17.21 36.46
CA MET A 494 -16.78 -17.77 35.11
C MET A 494 -17.23 -19.24 35.11
N ASP A 495 -16.76 -20.02 36.08
CA ASP A 495 -17.23 -21.39 36.34
C ASP A 495 -18.74 -21.43 36.63
N ALA A 496 -19.23 -20.54 37.50
CA ALA A 496 -20.66 -20.41 37.81
C ALA A 496 -21.53 -19.90 36.64
N LEU A 497 -20.95 -19.22 35.66
CA LEU A 497 -21.64 -18.84 34.42
C LEU A 497 -21.63 -19.98 33.38
N SER A 498 -20.69 -20.92 33.53
CA SER A 498 -20.47 -22.04 32.60
C SER A 498 -21.22 -23.31 32.97
N HIS A 499 -21.72 -23.40 34.20
CA HIS A 499 -22.54 -24.50 34.69
C HIS A 499 -23.87 -23.93 35.19
#